data_AF-A0A9P8ZMI9-F1
#
_entry.id   AF-A0A9P8ZMI9-F1
#
_cell.length_a   1.000
_cell.length_b   1.000
_cell.length_c   1.000
_cell.angle_alpha   90.00
_cell.angle_beta   90.00
_cell.angle_gamma   90.00
#
_symmetry.space_group_name_H-M   'P 1'
#
loop_
_entity.id
_entity.type
_entity.pdbx_description
1 polymer ?
#
loop_
_entity_poly.entity_id
_entity_poly.type
_entity_poly.pdbx_seq_one_letter_code
_entity_poly.pdbx_strand_id
1 'polypeptide(L)'
;CTPYTRKTNPKKKFETREQDYSSPTREVVQSLKPHLRAHVALSAGYNNIGIRNLLKPLIKQGLKKGIAGEKSRIYRWTDRRYLNDIIQHVAQDGSKVHSALAKVAKMHVVCYYEVGSKMTGDPPMHKESDLELVTRICWLLKDFRFTALNPETRAGLFQADIIHTVICEALFRQDGDGYHLARMPEFVDRFREYPDELIALATCAVSFALSQWQTGAFVKSTFQERKYGTLYDDAVKTIKTMTSTNAAKAGWKIRKAGWY
;
A
#
# COMPACT_ATOMS: atom_id res chain seq x y z
N CYS A 1 16.37 35.12 -0.90
CA CYS A 1 15.00 34.86 -0.44
C CYS A 1 14.32 33.90 -1.42
N THR A 2 13.83 32.76 -0.94
CA THR A 2 13.00 31.88 -1.78
C THR A 2 11.61 32.48 -1.91
N PRO A 3 10.98 32.52 -3.11
CA PRO A 3 9.61 33.02 -3.30
C PRO A 3 8.53 32.13 -2.67
N TYR A 4 8.94 31.12 -1.89
CA TYR A 4 8.09 30.12 -1.27
C TYR A 4 7.84 30.51 0.19
N THR A 5 6.69 31.13 0.45
CA THR A 5 6.21 31.39 1.80
C THR A 5 5.61 30.11 2.38
N ARG A 6 6.34 29.51 3.33
CA ARG A 6 5.87 28.35 4.08
C ARG A 6 4.79 28.79 5.06
N LYS A 7 3.57 28.31 4.92
CA LYS A 7 2.62 28.24 6.04
C LYS A 7 2.70 26.84 6.62
N THR A 8 3.37 26.69 7.75
CA THR A 8 3.37 25.43 8.51
C THR A 8 1.95 25.13 8.96
N ASN A 9 1.49 23.88 8.81
CA ASN A 9 0.20 23.49 9.35
C ASN A 9 0.21 23.68 10.88
N PRO A 10 -0.67 24.53 11.45
CA PRO A 10 -0.64 24.82 12.89
C PRO A 10 -0.91 23.58 13.75
N LYS A 11 -1.63 22.58 13.22
CA LYS A 11 -1.92 21.31 13.92
C LYS A 11 -0.82 20.26 13.75
N LYS A 12 0.07 20.41 12.76
CA LYS A 12 1.09 19.42 12.41
C LYS A 12 2.34 20.12 11.90
N LYS A 13 3.23 20.49 12.82
CA LYS A 13 4.42 21.33 12.56
C LYS A 13 5.36 20.78 11.47
N PHE A 14 5.31 19.47 11.20
CA PHE A 14 6.11 18.79 10.19
C PHE A 14 5.39 18.58 8.85
N GLU A 15 4.12 18.97 8.72
CA GLU A 15 3.36 18.82 7.47
C GLU A 15 3.06 20.19 6.85
N THR A 16 3.25 20.31 5.54
CA THR A 16 2.84 21.48 4.74
C THR A 16 1.58 21.08 3.99
N ARG A 17 0.49 21.88 4.07
CA ARG A 17 -0.75 21.52 3.37
C ARG A 17 -0.60 21.80 1.87
N GLU A 18 -1.27 21.00 1.03
CA GLU A 18 -1.26 21.15 -0.45
C GLU A 18 -1.66 22.58 -0.90
N GLN A 19 -2.55 23.21 -0.13
CA GLN A 19 -3.02 24.58 -0.33
C GLN A 19 -1.99 25.67 0.02
N ASP A 20 -0.99 25.35 0.84
CA ASP A 20 0.04 26.29 1.31
C ASP A 20 1.24 26.37 0.35
N TYR A 21 1.25 25.56 -0.71
CA TYR A 21 2.25 25.65 -1.77
C TYR A 21 1.90 26.72 -2.81
N SER A 22 2.93 27.36 -3.37
CA SER A 22 2.82 28.17 -4.58
C SER A 22 2.31 27.34 -5.76
N SER A 23 1.50 27.93 -6.66
CA SER A 23 0.82 27.19 -7.75
C SER A 23 1.72 26.23 -8.56
N PRO A 24 2.99 26.58 -8.92
CA PRO A 24 3.85 25.67 -9.67
C PRO A 24 4.19 24.37 -8.91
N THR A 25 4.32 24.43 -7.59
CA THR A 25 4.61 23.27 -6.75
C THR A 25 3.36 22.40 -6.62
N ARG A 26 2.18 23.01 -6.52
CA ARG A 26 0.90 22.29 -6.47
C ARG A 26 0.66 21.51 -7.76
N GLU A 27 0.89 22.12 -8.92
CA GLU A 27 0.76 21.45 -10.23
C GLU A 27 1.72 20.25 -10.40
N VAL A 28 2.97 20.40 -9.94
CA VAL A 28 3.95 19.30 -9.94
C VAL A 28 3.53 18.19 -8.97
N VAL A 29 3.06 18.51 -7.77
CA VAL A 29 2.56 17.51 -6.81
C VAL A 29 1.35 16.77 -7.37
N GLN A 30 0.39 17.47 -7.98
CA GLN A 30 -0.81 16.87 -8.56
C GLN A 30 -0.50 15.95 -9.74
N SER A 31 0.43 16.34 -10.63
CA SER A 31 0.85 15.48 -11.75
C SER A 31 1.66 14.26 -11.32
N LEU A 32 2.43 14.34 -10.24
CA LEU A 32 3.23 13.21 -9.75
C LEU A 32 2.42 12.22 -8.92
N LYS A 33 1.40 12.70 -8.21
CA LYS A 33 0.58 11.94 -7.25
C LYS A 33 0.14 10.56 -7.78
N PRO A 34 -0.35 10.41 -9.03
CA PRO A 34 -0.77 9.11 -9.52
C PRO A 34 0.39 8.13 -9.77
N HIS A 35 1.49 8.58 -10.39
CA HIS A 35 2.69 7.77 -10.61
C HIS A 35 3.29 7.24 -9.32
N LEU A 36 3.14 8.00 -8.23
CA LEU A 36 3.64 7.63 -6.92
C LEU A 36 2.75 6.66 -6.18
N ARG A 37 1.44 6.86 -6.26
CA ARG A 37 0.48 5.87 -5.76
C ARG A 37 0.69 4.54 -6.47
N ALA A 38 0.87 4.57 -7.79
CA ALA A 38 1.28 3.40 -8.56
C ALA A 38 2.63 2.85 -8.09
N HIS A 39 3.65 3.69 -7.87
CA HIS A 39 4.95 3.21 -7.38
C HIS A 39 4.89 2.54 -6.00
N VAL A 40 4.15 3.11 -5.05
CA VAL A 40 3.94 2.54 -3.71
C VAL A 40 3.17 1.23 -3.81
N ALA A 41 2.12 1.20 -4.63
CA ALA A 41 1.34 -0.01 -4.88
C ALA A 41 2.15 -1.11 -5.59
N LEU A 42 3.05 -0.75 -6.51
CA LEU A 42 3.69 -1.69 -7.44
C LEU A 42 5.14 -2.05 -7.09
N SER A 43 5.87 -1.28 -6.28
CA SER A 43 7.35 -1.40 -6.26
C SER A 43 8.07 -1.08 -4.95
N ALA A 44 7.44 -0.43 -3.96
CA ALA A 44 8.15 -0.04 -2.74
C ALA A 44 7.23 0.10 -1.54
N GLY A 45 6.62 -1.01 -1.10
CA GLY A 45 5.83 -1.00 0.12
C GLY A 45 6.60 -0.50 1.35
N TYR A 46 7.92 -0.72 1.39
CA TYR A 46 8.72 -0.48 2.59
C TYR A 46 10.19 -0.18 2.29
N ASN A 47 10.53 0.85 1.49
CA ASN A 47 11.86 1.47 1.64
C ASN A 47 12.00 2.88 1.04
N ASN A 48 12.40 3.83 1.89
CA ASN A 48 12.60 5.26 1.58
C ASN A 48 13.82 5.55 0.67
N ILE A 49 14.68 4.56 0.42
CA ILE A 49 16.00 4.78 -0.20
C ILE A 49 15.91 4.91 -1.74
N GLY A 50 14.81 4.47 -2.37
CA GLY A 50 14.62 4.54 -3.83
C GLY A 50 13.73 5.67 -4.35
N ILE A 51 12.83 6.21 -3.52
CA ILE A 51 11.80 7.19 -3.92
C ILE A 51 12.44 8.43 -4.55
N ARG A 52 13.52 8.94 -3.95
CA ARG A 52 14.22 10.12 -4.48
C ARG A 52 14.78 9.87 -5.89
N ASN A 53 15.32 8.69 -6.15
CA ASN A 53 15.88 8.35 -7.46
C ASN A 53 14.80 8.16 -8.52
N LEU A 54 13.64 7.63 -8.14
CA LEU A 54 12.48 7.45 -9.01
C LEU A 54 11.74 8.76 -9.31
N LEU A 55 11.62 9.62 -8.30
CA LEU A 55 11.00 10.94 -8.41
C LEU A 55 11.83 11.89 -9.26
N LYS A 56 13.16 11.82 -9.19
CA LYS A 56 14.06 12.74 -9.86
C LYS A 56 13.79 12.88 -11.38
N PRO A 57 13.66 11.82 -12.18
CA PRO A 57 13.32 11.94 -13.60
C PRO A 57 11.91 12.49 -13.85
N LEU A 58 10.91 12.09 -13.05
CA LEU A 58 9.52 12.54 -13.20
C LEU A 58 9.36 14.01 -12.83
N ILE A 59 9.96 14.45 -11.72
CA ILE A 59 10.07 15.86 -11.33
C ILE A 59 10.77 16.65 -12.44
N LYS A 60 11.86 16.11 -13.01
CA LYS A 60 12.58 16.75 -14.13
C LYS A 60 11.71 16.88 -15.38
N GLN A 61 10.82 15.93 -15.65
CA GLN A 61 9.90 15.97 -16.77
C GLN A 61 8.74 16.96 -16.53
N GLY A 62 8.16 16.96 -15.33
CA GLY A 62 7.11 17.91 -14.92
C GLY A 62 7.61 19.36 -14.91
N LEU A 63 8.85 19.59 -14.46
CA LEU A 63 9.52 20.89 -14.51
C LEU A 63 9.88 21.37 -15.93
N LYS A 64 9.82 20.48 -16.93
CA LYS A 64 10.03 20.83 -18.35
C LYS A 64 8.73 21.11 -19.10
N LYS A 65 7.56 20.85 -18.50
CA LYS A 65 6.24 20.98 -19.14
C LYS A 65 5.41 22.10 -18.48
N GLY A 66 4.53 22.73 -19.25
CA GLY A 66 3.54 23.70 -18.78
C GLY A 66 4.08 24.98 -18.15
N ILE A 67 3.22 25.69 -17.39
CA ILE A 67 3.50 26.97 -16.69
C ILE A 67 4.67 26.84 -15.71
N ALA A 68 4.87 25.64 -15.15
CA ALA A 68 6.02 25.31 -14.31
C ALA A 68 7.33 25.41 -15.10
N GLY A 69 7.40 24.92 -16.34
CA GLY A 69 8.59 25.05 -17.20
C GLY A 69 8.90 26.49 -17.61
N GLU A 70 7.85 27.27 -17.91
CA GLU A 70 7.98 28.68 -18.29
C GLU A 70 8.50 29.57 -17.14
N LYS A 71 8.11 29.27 -15.89
CA LYS A 71 8.50 30.05 -14.70
C LYS A 71 9.78 29.55 -13.99
N SER A 72 10.38 28.42 -14.36
CA SER A 72 11.34 27.67 -13.50
C SER A 72 12.84 27.80 -13.80
N ARG A 73 13.28 28.60 -14.78
CA ARG A 73 14.55 28.28 -15.47
C ARG A 73 15.88 28.35 -14.67
N ILE A 74 16.02 28.93 -13.47
CA ILE A 74 17.39 29.20 -12.93
C ILE A 74 17.71 28.72 -11.50
N TYR A 75 16.76 28.55 -10.56
CA TYR A 75 17.14 28.37 -9.12
C TYR A 75 16.56 27.17 -8.36
N ARG A 76 15.74 26.31 -8.98
CA ARG A 76 14.81 25.42 -8.24
C ARG A 76 15.32 24.00 -7.95
N TRP A 77 16.27 23.48 -8.74
CA TRP A 77 16.80 22.12 -8.56
C TRP A 77 17.91 22.02 -7.51
N THR A 78 18.59 23.13 -7.24
CA THR A 78 19.61 23.26 -6.19
C THR A 78 19.01 23.48 -4.81
N ASP A 79 17.72 23.85 -4.72
CA ASP A 79 17.02 23.98 -3.44
C ASP A 79 16.66 22.61 -2.87
N ARG A 80 17.55 22.12 -1.99
CA ARG A 80 17.40 20.85 -1.28
C ARG A 80 16.11 20.80 -0.44
N ARG A 81 15.57 21.94 0.01
CA ARG A 81 14.34 22.00 0.82
C ARG A 81 13.10 21.77 -0.04
N TYR A 82 13.04 22.40 -1.21
CA TYR A 82 11.96 22.20 -2.18
C TYR A 82 11.79 20.72 -2.59
N LEU A 83 12.91 20.05 -2.91
CA LEU A 83 12.89 18.62 -3.25
C LEU A 83 12.46 17.75 -2.07
N ASN A 84 12.91 18.07 -0.85
CA ASN A 84 12.50 17.33 0.34
C ASN A 84 10.99 17.46 0.61
N ASP A 85 10.42 18.64 0.40
CA ASP A 85 8.99 18.88 0.61
C ASP A 85 8.13 18.10 -0.40
N ILE A 86 8.53 18.08 -1.68
CA ILE A 86 7.87 17.23 -2.68
C ILE A 86 7.97 15.78 -2.23
N ILE A 87 9.16 15.27 -1.90
CA ILE A 87 9.35 13.89 -1.44
C ILE A 87 8.47 13.57 -0.21
N GLN A 88 8.35 14.49 0.74
CA GLN A 88 7.57 14.28 1.95
C GLN A 88 6.06 14.24 1.68
N HIS A 89 5.52 15.16 0.87
CA HIS A 89 4.12 15.15 0.47
C HIS A 89 3.77 13.87 -0.30
N VAL A 90 4.70 13.47 -1.17
CA VAL A 90 4.63 12.23 -1.92
C VAL A 90 4.60 11.00 -1.01
N ALA A 91 5.46 10.95 0.01
CA ALA A 91 5.47 9.87 0.99
C ALA A 91 4.16 9.79 1.80
N GLN A 92 3.57 10.94 2.15
CA GLN A 92 2.26 11.01 2.80
C GLN A 92 1.14 10.43 1.93
N ASP A 93 1.20 10.65 0.62
CA ASP A 93 0.26 10.03 -0.33
C ASP A 93 0.48 8.51 -0.49
N GLY A 94 1.69 8.00 -0.26
CA GLY A 94 1.98 6.56 -0.16
C GLY A 94 1.37 5.90 1.08
N SER A 95 1.53 6.52 2.26
CA SER A 95 0.93 6.05 3.53
C SER A 95 -0.60 5.93 3.45
N LYS A 96 -1.19 6.78 2.62
CA LYS A 96 -2.60 6.75 2.22
C LYS A 96 -3.00 5.45 1.51
N VAL A 97 -2.15 4.86 0.67
CA VAL A 97 -2.39 3.57 -0.01
C VAL A 97 -2.38 2.43 1.01
N HIS A 98 -1.39 2.42 1.90
CA HIS A 98 -1.30 1.45 2.99
C HIS A 98 -2.52 1.50 3.91
N SER A 99 -3.00 2.70 4.21
CA SER A 99 -4.20 2.90 5.04
C SER A 99 -5.46 2.39 4.34
N ALA A 100 -5.58 2.56 3.02
CA ALA A 100 -6.69 2.04 2.24
C ALA A 100 -6.72 0.51 2.25
N LEU A 101 -5.58 -0.14 1.95
CA LEU A 101 -5.43 -1.59 2.03
C LEU A 101 -5.72 -2.13 3.42
N ALA A 102 -5.18 -1.50 4.46
CA ALA A 102 -5.42 -1.89 5.84
C ALA A 102 -6.90 -1.74 6.25
N LYS A 103 -7.59 -0.70 5.78
CA LYS A 103 -9.03 -0.52 6.02
C LYS A 103 -9.84 -1.64 5.38
N VAL A 104 -9.58 -1.93 4.10
CA VAL A 104 -10.27 -2.99 3.34
C VAL A 104 -9.97 -4.36 3.94
N ALA A 105 -8.70 -4.64 4.27
CA ALA A 105 -8.27 -5.90 4.89
C ALA A 105 -9.01 -6.18 6.20
N LYS A 106 -9.24 -5.17 7.05
CA LYS A 106 -10.03 -5.34 8.28
C LYS A 106 -11.45 -5.83 8.00
N MET A 107 -12.11 -5.28 6.98
CA MET A 107 -13.47 -5.68 6.63
C MET A 107 -13.50 -7.13 6.13
N HIS A 108 -12.58 -7.50 5.24
CA HIS A 108 -12.56 -8.85 4.67
C HIS A 108 -12.04 -9.91 5.63
N VAL A 109 -11.09 -9.61 6.51
CA VAL A 109 -10.59 -10.57 7.51
C VAL A 109 -11.72 -11.03 8.43
N VAL A 110 -12.60 -10.12 8.85
CA VAL A 110 -13.76 -10.46 9.69
C VAL A 110 -14.65 -11.50 9.03
N CYS A 111 -14.97 -11.31 7.75
CA CYS A 111 -15.83 -12.24 7.00
C CYS A 111 -15.10 -13.52 6.60
N TYR A 112 -13.87 -13.41 6.08
CA TYR A 112 -13.14 -14.51 5.47
C TYR A 112 -12.61 -15.51 6.50
N TYR A 113 -12.14 -15.02 7.64
CA TYR A 113 -11.61 -15.87 8.71
C TYR A 113 -12.59 -16.09 9.85
N GLU A 114 -13.79 -15.53 9.72
CA GLU A 114 -14.82 -15.55 10.76
C GLU A 114 -14.17 -15.19 12.11
N VAL A 115 -13.74 -13.93 12.26
CA VAL A 115 -13.07 -13.47 13.51
C VAL A 115 -13.94 -12.52 14.34
N GLY A 116 -15.19 -12.32 13.95
CA GLY A 116 -16.26 -11.83 14.82
C GLY A 116 -16.18 -10.36 15.26
N SER A 117 -17.31 -9.69 15.12
CA SER A 117 -17.56 -8.31 15.56
C SER A 117 -17.63 -8.22 17.09
N LYS A 118 -16.61 -7.63 17.72
CA LYS A 118 -16.81 -6.78 18.91
C LYS A 118 -16.92 -5.31 18.48
N MET A 119 -17.52 -5.02 17.33
CA MET A 119 -17.97 -3.65 17.03
C MET A 119 -19.41 -3.52 17.52
N THR A 120 -19.54 -3.22 18.82
CA THR A 120 -20.73 -2.63 19.46
C THR A 120 -22.10 -3.27 19.18
N GLY A 121 -22.63 -4.00 20.18
CA GLY A 121 -24.09 -4.10 20.40
C GLY A 121 -24.84 -5.31 19.85
N ASP A 122 -24.28 -6.08 18.90
CA ASP A 122 -24.95 -7.28 18.36
C ASP A 122 -24.47 -8.58 19.03
N PRO A 123 -25.34 -9.62 19.10
CA PRO A 123 -24.97 -10.91 19.67
C PRO A 123 -23.81 -11.55 18.88
N PRO A 124 -22.88 -12.23 19.57
CA PRO A 124 -21.67 -12.76 18.94
C PRO A 124 -22.01 -13.82 17.88
N MET A 125 -21.42 -13.72 16.69
CA MET A 125 -21.43 -14.81 15.70
C MET A 125 -20.57 -16.02 16.14
N HIS A 126 -19.75 -15.90 17.19
CA HIS A 126 -18.85 -16.99 17.60
C HIS A 126 -19.40 -17.90 18.68
N LYS A 127 -19.37 -19.20 18.37
CA LYS A 127 -19.44 -20.32 19.32
C LYS A 127 -18.08 -20.70 19.90
N GLU A 128 -16.98 -20.13 19.40
CA GLU A 128 -15.61 -20.39 19.85
C GLU A 128 -15.24 -19.57 21.09
N SER A 129 -14.42 -20.16 21.95
CA SER A 129 -13.79 -19.48 23.09
C SER A 129 -12.69 -18.52 22.63
N ASP A 130 -12.40 -17.49 23.46
CA ASP A 130 -11.32 -16.54 23.19
C ASP A 130 -9.96 -17.23 22.96
N LEU A 131 -9.69 -18.35 23.64
CA LEU A 131 -8.46 -19.12 23.51
C LEU A 131 -8.36 -19.85 22.15
N GLU A 132 -9.46 -20.38 21.64
CA GLU A 132 -9.51 -21.02 20.32
C GLU A 132 -9.28 -19.99 19.22
N LEU A 133 -9.87 -18.80 19.34
CA LEU A 133 -9.61 -17.69 18.44
C LEU A 133 -8.14 -17.27 18.44
N VAL A 134 -7.53 -17.08 19.62
CA VAL A 134 -6.10 -16.73 19.72
C VAL A 134 -5.23 -17.80 19.05
N THR A 135 -5.50 -19.06 19.33
CA THR A 135 -4.78 -20.21 18.75
C THR A 135 -4.87 -20.20 17.24
N ARG A 136 -6.08 -20.04 16.69
CA ARG A 136 -6.31 -19.98 15.24
C ARG A 136 -5.59 -18.79 14.59
N ILE A 137 -5.67 -17.61 15.18
CA ILE A 137 -5.03 -16.41 14.61
C ILE A 137 -3.51 -16.51 14.65
N CYS A 138 -2.94 -16.97 15.76
CA CYS A 138 -1.50 -17.21 15.84
C CYS A 138 -1.05 -18.26 14.82
N TRP A 139 -1.84 -19.32 14.65
CA TRP A 139 -1.59 -20.36 13.66
C TRP A 139 -1.67 -19.81 12.22
N LEU A 140 -2.71 -19.04 11.87
CA LEU A 140 -2.87 -18.42 10.55
C LEU A 140 -1.70 -17.49 10.22
N LEU A 141 -1.24 -16.70 11.18
CA LEU A 141 -0.16 -15.74 10.99
C LEU A 141 1.22 -16.40 10.82
N LYS A 142 1.39 -17.62 11.35
CA LYS A 142 2.65 -18.37 11.22
C LYS A 142 2.92 -18.74 9.76
N ASP A 143 4.13 -18.46 9.30
CA ASP A 143 4.64 -18.87 7.97
C ASP A 143 3.73 -18.50 6.79
N PHE A 144 2.99 -17.39 6.90
CA PHE A 144 2.03 -16.89 5.92
C PHE A 144 0.88 -17.87 5.60
N ARG A 145 0.45 -18.72 6.55
CA ARG A 145 -0.65 -19.68 6.31
C ARG A 145 -1.93 -19.01 5.82
N PHE A 146 -2.23 -17.81 6.31
CA PHE A 146 -3.37 -16.99 5.86
C PHE A 146 -3.31 -16.56 4.38
N THR A 147 -2.19 -16.77 3.67
CA THR A 147 -2.10 -16.47 2.24
C THR A 147 -2.32 -17.71 1.39
N ALA A 148 -2.35 -18.90 1.99
CA ALA A 148 -2.47 -20.18 1.28
C ALA A 148 -3.92 -20.52 0.93
N LEU A 149 -4.14 -21.18 -0.22
CA LEU A 149 -5.43 -21.80 -0.54
C LEU A 149 -5.81 -22.86 0.49
N ASN A 150 -4.82 -23.64 0.94
CA ASN A 150 -4.98 -24.57 2.05
C ASN A 150 -3.99 -24.21 3.18
N PRO A 151 -4.47 -23.55 4.25
CA PRO A 151 -3.64 -23.14 5.38
C PRO A 151 -2.98 -24.29 6.15
N GLU A 152 -3.54 -25.51 6.13
CA GLU A 152 -2.98 -26.69 6.82
C GLU A 152 -1.71 -27.18 6.15
N THR A 153 -1.80 -27.43 4.85
CA THR A 153 -0.70 -27.95 4.02
C THR A 153 0.20 -26.86 3.46
N ARG A 154 -0.21 -25.59 3.59
CA ARG A 154 0.40 -24.42 2.93
C ARG A 154 0.40 -24.56 1.40
N ALA A 155 -0.50 -25.37 0.85
CA ALA A 155 -0.65 -25.49 -0.59
C ALA A 155 -1.23 -24.19 -1.17
N GLY A 156 -0.65 -23.73 -2.27
CA GLY A 156 -1.08 -22.48 -2.93
C GLY A 156 -0.81 -21.24 -2.09
N LEU A 157 0.40 -21.08 -1.53
CA LEU A 157 0.80 -19.83 -0.85
C LEU A 157 0.57 -18.60 -1.74
N PHE A 158 0.11 -17.51 -1.12
CA PHE A 158 -0.32 -16.27 -1.77
C PHE A 158 -1.49 -16.39 -2.77
N GLN A 159 -2.20 -17.52 -2.80
CA GLN A 159 -3.36 -17.73 -3.68
C GLN A 159 -4.71 -17.60 -2.97
N ALA A 160 -4.74 -17.32 -1.66
CA ALA A 160 -5.99 -17.09 -0.95
C ALA A 160 -6.76 -15.89 -1.53
N ASP A 161 -8.07 -16.07 -1.74
CA ASP A 161 -8.94 -15.08 -2.38
C ASP A 161 -8.97 -13.74 -1.63
N ILE A 162 -8.72 -13.75 -0.32
CA ILE A 162 -8.64 -12.54 0.50
C ILE A 162 -7.55 -11.58 0.01
N ILE A 163 -6.42 -12.09 -0.51
CA ILE A 163 -5.32 -11.25 -1.00
C ILE A 163 -5.77 -10.50 -2.26
N HIS A 164 -6.36 -11.23 -3.21
CA HIS A 164 -6.92 -10.65 -4.43
C HIS A 164 -8.04 -9.65 -4.12
N THR A 165 -8.97 -10.04 -3.24
CA THR A 165 -10.11 -9.19 -2.84
C THR A 165 -9.65 -7.87 -2.23
N VAL A 166 -8.65 -7.90 -1.34
CA VAL A 166 -8.12 -6.68 -0.71
C VAL A 166 -7.48 -5.75 -1.74
N ILE A 167 -6.75 -6.29 -2.73
CA ILE A 167 -6.17 -5.50 -3.81
C ILE A 167 -7.27 -4.84 -4.64
N CYS A 168 -8.28 -5.63 -5.05
CA CYS A 168 -9.40 -5.17 -5.85
C CYS A 168 -10.22 -4.07 -5.19
N GLU A 169 -10.65 -4.30 -3.96
CA GLU A 169 -11.48 -3.34 -3.23
C GLU A 169 -10.71 -2.07 -2.91
N ALA A 170 -9.42 -2.16 -2.52
CA ALA A 170 -8.64 -0.99 -2.13
C ALA A 170 -8.12 -0.15 -3.31
N LEU A 171 -7.76 -0.77 -4.44
CA LEU A 171 -7.10 -0.09 -5.57
C LEU A 171 -7.97 0.01 -6.84
N PHE A 172 -9.07 -0.74 -6.91
CA PHE A 172 -9.88 -0.80 -8.12
C PHE A 172 -11.36 -0.45 -7.92
N ARG A 173 -11.92 -0.62 -6.72
CA ARG A 173 -13.36 -0.34 -6.47
C ARG A 173 -13.64 0.80 -5.49
N GLN A 174 -12.67 1.24 -4.71
CA GLN A 174 -12.92 2.29 -3.72
C GLN A 174 -13.30 3.62 -4.38
N ASP A 175 -14.53 4.09 -4.12
CA ASP A 175 -15.00 5.41 -4.53
C ASP A 175 -14.24 6.50 -3.77
N GLY A 176 -13.34 7.19 -4.47
CA GLY A 176 -12.61 8.34 -3.99
C GLY A 176 -11.46 8.70 -4.92
N ASP A 177 -11.13 10.00 -5.01
CA ASP A 177 -10.05 10.59 -5.84
C ASP A 177 -8.63 10.04 -5.54
N GLY A 178 -8.54 9.09 -4.61
CA GLY A 178 -7.32 8.58 -4.03
C GLY A 178 -6.68 7.42 -4.78
N TYR A 179 -7.47 6.43 -5.22
CA TYR A 179 -6.92 5.07 -5.36
C TYR A 179 -7.39 4.29 -6.57
N HIS A 180 -8.17 4.88 -7.48
CA HIS A 180 -8.70 4.18 -8.63
C HIS A 180 -7.63 3.97 -9.73
N LEU A 181 -6.57 3.23 -9.43
CA LEU A 181 -5.42 3.05 -10.31
C LEU A 181 -5.78 2.30 -11.61
N ALA A 182 -6.85 1.48 -11.62
CA ALA A 182 -7.38 0.88 -12.86
C ALA A 182 -8.00 1.88 -13.84
N ARG A 183 -8.45 3.06 -13.39
CA ARG A 183 -9.00 4.08 -14.31
C ARG A 183 -7.90 4.83 -15.06
N MET A 184 -6.64 4.57 -14.74
CA MET A 184 -5.49 5.26 -15.31
C MET A 184 -4.84 4.39 -16.38
N PRO A 185 -5.05 4.67 -17.68
CA PRO A 185 -4.61 3.79 -18.77
C PRO A 185 -3.11 3.48 -18.72
N GLU A 186 -2.31 4.42 -18.25
CA GLU A 186 -0.86 4.30 -18.10
C GLU A 186 -0.40 3.26 -17.05
N PHE A 187 -1.28 2.85 -16.14
CA PHE A 187 -0.97 1.82 -15.13
C PHE A 187 -1.71 0.51 -15.34
N VAL A 188 -2.78 0.49 -16.14
CA VAL A 188 -3.57 -0.72 -16.42
C VAL A 188 -2.69 -1.91 -16.81
N ASP A 189 -1.75 -1.70 -17.73
CA ASP A 189 -0.86 -2.77 -18.19
C ASP A 189 0.07 -3.30 -17.08
N ARG A 190 0.39 -2.47 -16.08
CA ARG A 190 1.20 -2.87 -14.92
C ARG A 190 0.42 -3.70 -13.90
N PHE A 191 -0.91 -3.75 -14.03
CA PHE A 191 -1.79 -4.53 -13.16
C PHE A 191 -2.34 -5.79 -13.83
N ARG A 192 -2.07 -6.04 -15.13
CA ARG A 192 -2.47 -7.28 -15.82
C ARG A 192 -1.88 -8.54 -15.16
N GLU A 193 -0.66 -8.43 -14.64
CA GLU A 193 -0.07 -9.42 -13.75
C GLU A 193 0.28 -8.68 -12.47
N TYR A 194 -0.34 -9.03 -11.33
CA TYR A 194 -0.03 -8.35 -10.08
C TYR A 194 1.47 -8.49 -9.77
N PRO A 195 2.17 -7.36 -9.49
CA PRO A 195 3.54 -7.42 -9.03
C PRO A 195 3.64 -8.16 -7.70
N ASP A 196 4.75 -8.86 -7.49
CA ASP A 196 5.00 -9.60 -6.25
C ASP A 196 5.01 -8.64 -5.04
N GLU A 197 5.50 -7.42 -5.25
CA GLU A 197 5.50 -6.32 -4.28
C GLU A 197 4.06 -5.92 -3.88
N LEU A 198 3.11 -5.91 -4.81
CA LEU A 198 1.70 -5.59 -4.52
C LEU A 198 1.05 -6.70 -3.67
N ILE A 199 1.33 -7.95 -4.01
CA ILE A 199 0.86 -9.14 -3.27
C ILE A 199 1.44 -9.13 -1.85
N ALA A 200 2.72 -8.82 -1.71
CA ALA A 200 3.38 -8.68 -0.41
C ALA A 200 2.76 -7.53 0.42
N LEU A 201 2.44 -6.41 -0.22
CA LEU A 201 1.80 -5.27 0.44
C LEU A 201 0.41 -5.63 0.99
N ALA A 202 -0.42 -6.30 0.18
CA ALA A 202 -1.73 -6.80 0.61
C ALA A 202 -1.59 -7.85 1.73
N THR A 203 -0.57 -8.70 1.64
CA THR A 203 -0.22 -9.67 2.69
C THR A 203 0.07 -8.97 4.03
N CYS A 204 0.85 -7.89 4.03
CA CYS A 204 1.10 -7.09 5.22
C CYS A 204 -0.19 -6.48 5.78
N ALA A 205 -1.08 -5.97 4.92
CA ALA A 205 -2.36 -5.40 5.34
C ALA A 205 -3.27 -6.44 6.01
N VAL A 206 -3.36 -7.65 5.44
CA VAL A 206 -4.12 -8.78 6.01
C VAL A 206 -3.49 -9.28 7.31
N SER A 207 -2.17 -9.42 7.37
CA SER A 207 -1.45 -9.78 8.60
C SER A 207 -1.70 -8.75 9.71
N PHE A 208 -1.66 -7.46 9.38
CA PHE A 208 -2.00 -6.41 10.33
C PHE A 208 -3.45 -6.53 10.82
N ALA A 209 -4.41 -6.71 9.92
CA ALA A 209 -5.80 -6.89 10.29
C ALA A 209 -5.96 -8.08 11.25
N LEU A 210 -5.45 -9.27 10.89
CA LEU A 210 -5.46 -10.45 11.75
C LEU A 210 -4.80 -10.21 13.12
N SER A 211 -3.70 -9.45 13.16
CA SER A 211 -2.99 -9.15 14.41
C SER A 211 -3.83 -8.37 15.43
N GLN A 212 -4.92 -7.73 15.00
CA GLN A 212 -5.84 -7.05 15.91
C GLN A 212 -6.68 -8.00 16.75
N TRP A 213 -6.76 -9.28 16.38
CA TRP A 213 -7.47 -10.33 17.13
C TRP A 213 -6.53 -11.32 17.82
N GLN A 214 -5.21 -11.08 17.78
CA GLN A 214 -4.21 -11.98 18.38
C GLN A 214 -4.34 -12.17 19.90
N THR A 215 -5.05 -11.28 20.59
CA THR A 215 -5.27 -11.35 22.05
C THR A 215 -6.66 -11.88 22.42
N GLY A 216 -7.43 -12.38 21.46
CA GLY A 216 -8.81 -12.88 21.68
C GLY A 216 -9.87 -11.78 21.76
N ALA A 217 -9.44 -10.53 21.97
CA ALA A 217 -10.26 -9.35 21.83
C ALA A 217 -9.74 -8.46 20.70
N PHE A 218 -10.64 -7.69 20.07
CA PHE A 218 -10.25 -6.73 19.05
C PHE A 218 -9.47 -5.56 19.68
N VAL A 219 -8.19 -5.44 19.33
CA VAL A 219 -7.32 -4.33 19.72
C VAL A 219 -7.15 -3.38 18.54
N LYS A 220 -7.75 -2.19 18.65
CA LYS A 220 -7.60 -1.14 17.64
C LYS A 220 -6.13 -0.68 17.60
N SER A 221 -5.51 -0.82 16.44
CA SER A 221 -4.16 -0.37 16.17
C SER A 221 -4.08 0.32 14.81
N THR A 222 -2.97 1.03 14.59
CA THR A 222 -2.67 1.73 13.34
C THR A 222 -1.63 0.94 12.56
N PHE A 223 -1.81 0.84 11.26
CA PHE A 223 -0.83 0.23 10.38
C PHE A 223 0.46 1.06 10.38
N GLN A 224 1.58 0.45 10.74
CA GLN A 224 2.87 1.13 10.79
C GLN A 224 3.84 0.47 9.84
N GLU A 225 4.31 1.22 8.85
CA GLU A 225 5.21 0.68 7.83
C GLU A 225 6.47 0.05 8.48
N ARG A 226 7.09 0.75 9.43
CA ARG A 226 8.29 0.24 10.10
C ARG A 226 8.09 -1.12 10.80
N LYS A 227 6.88 -1.43 11.25
CA LYS A 227 6.58 -2.69 11.95
C LYS A 227 6.45 -3.88 10.99
N TYR A 228 5.98 -3.63 9.77
CA TYR A 228 5.69 -4.69 8.78
C TYR A 228 6.74 -4.78 7.65
N GLY A 229 7.82 -3.99 7.72
CA GLY A 229 8.89 -4.01 6.70
C GLY A 229 9.57 -5.36 6.54
N THR A 230 9.95 -6.02 7.65
CA THR A 230 10.53 -7.37 7.59
C THR A 230 9.56 -8.40 7.00
N LEU A 231 8.29 -8.33 7.40
CA LEU A 231 7.24 -9.21 6.86
C LEU A 231 7.07 -9.03 5.34
N TYR A 232 7.14 -7.77 4.88
CA TYR A 232 7.08 -7.45 3.45
C TYR A 232 8.27 -8.05 2.70
N ASP A 233 9.48 -7.83 3.18
CA ASP A 233 10.70 -8.35 2.54
C ASP A 233 10.69 -9.89 2.48
N ASP A 234 10.25 -10.54 3.55
CA ASP A 234 10.08 -11.99 3.62
C ASP A 234 9.00 -12.50 2.65
N ALA A 235 7.87 -11.80 2.54
CA ALA A 235 6.82 -12.14 1.58
C ALA A 235 7.33 -12.02 0.12
N VAL A 236 7.99 -10.91 -0.22
CA VAL A 236 8.59 -10.71 -1.56
C VAL A 236 9.60 -11.82 -1.88
N LYS A 237 10.49 -12.14 -0.93
CA LYS A 237 11.47 -13.22 -1.09
C LYS A 237 10.81 -14.58 -1.29
N THR A 238 9.75 -14.86 -0.52
CA THR A 238 9.00 -16.13 -0.63
C THR A 238 8.33 -16.24 -1.99
N ILE A 239 7.65 -15.20 -2.47
CA ILE A 239 7.01 -15.17 -3.79
C ILE A 239 8.06 -15.38 -4.90
N LYS A 240 9.21 -14.71 -4.82
CA LYS A 240 10.33 -14.88 -5.78
C LYS A 240 10.91 -16.29 -5.77
N THR A 241 10.96 -16.92 -4.59
CA THR A 241 11.45 -18.31 -4.46
C THR A 241 10.46 -19.31 -5.06
N MET A 242 9.15 -19.12 -4.82
CA MET A 242 8.10 -19.96 -5.41
C MET A 242 8.06 -19.89 -6.94
N THR A 243 8.52 -18.77 -7.51
CA THR A 243 8.54 -18.52 -8.95
C THR A 243 9.88 -18.82 -9.61
N SER A 244 10.81 -19.45 -8.89
CA SER A 244 12.18 -19.71 -9.36
C SER A 244 12.28 -20.82 -10.42
N THR A 245 11.37 -21.80 -10.43
CA THR A 245 11.36 -22.86 -11.45
C THR A 245 10.43 -22.52 -12.61
N ASN A 246 10.82 -22.85 -13.85
CA ASN A 246 10.08 -22.47 -15.05
C ASN A 246 8.62 -22.94 -15.07
N ALA A 247 8.35 -24.16 -14.58
CA ALA A 247 6.99 -24.72 -14.52
C ALA A 247 6.12 -24.03 -13.46
N ALA A 248 6.64 -23.82 -12.24
CA ALA A 248 5.92 -23.12 -11.18
C ALA A 248 5.67 -21.65 -11.54
N LYS A 249 6.64 -21.01 -12.20
CA LYS A 249 6.53 -19.65 -12.73
C LYS A 249 5.43 -19.52 -13.77
N ALA A 250 5.29 -20.48 -14.69
CA ALA A 250 4.25 -20.47 -15.71
C ALA A 250 2.84 -20.60 -15.08
N GLY A 251 2.64 -21.56 -14.17
CA GLY A 251 1.37 -21.74 -13.48
C GLY A 251 0.98 -20.54 -12.60
N TRP A 252 1.96 -19.95 -11.90
CA TRP A 252 1.75 -18.74 -11.10
C TRP A 252 1.39 -17.53 -11.97
N LYS A 253 2.08 -17.34 -13.09
CA LYS A 253 1.78 -16.27 -14.05
C LYS A 253 0.37 -16.38 -14.63
N ILE A 254 -0.04 -17.57 -15.05
CA ILE A 254 -1.38 -17.81 -15.59
C ILE A 254 -2.44 -17.45 -14.55
N ARG A 255 -2.25 -17.84 -13.27
CA ARG A 255 -3.19 -17.47 -12.20
C ARG A 255 -3.20 -15.99 -11.89
N LYS A 256 -2.04 -15.33 -11.79
CA LYS A 256 -1.97 -13.88 -11.58
C LYS A 256 -2.62 -13.10 -12.72
N ALA A 257 -2.54 -13.60 -13.94
CA ALA A 257 -3.24 -13.02 -15.09
C ALA A 257 -4.76 -13.24 -15.02
N GLY A 258 -5.23 -14.37 -14.49
CA GLY A 258 -6.66 -14.65 -14.28
C GLY A 258 -7.31 -13.85 -13.14
N TRP A 259 -6.54 -13.06 -12.39
CA TRP A 259 -7.04 -12.10 -11.41
C TRP A 259 -7.36 -10.72 -12.01
N TYR A 260 -6.98 -10.47 -13.25
CA TYR A 260 -7.34 -9.26 -13.98
C TYR A 260 -8.55 -9.52 -14.89
#